data_AF-A0A3B3DV30-F1
#
_entry.id   AF-A0A3B3DV30-F1
#
_cell.length_a   1.000
_cell.length_b   1.000
_cell.length_c   1.000
_cell.angle_alpha   90.00
_cell.angle_beta   90.00
_cell.angle_gamma   90.00
#
_symmetry.space_group_name_H-M   'P 1'
#
loop_
_entity.id
_entity.type
_entity.pdbx_description
1 polymer ?
#
loop_
_entity_poly.entity_id
_entity_poly.type
_entity_poly.pdbx_seq_one_letter_code
_entity_poly.pdbx_strand_id
1 'polypeptide(L)'
;METYKENEYFRDLEAKNEQLTLEKRDLQTKNEDLRMNMTKLENLTEHLTAEKKFFENQTKEMTVNMTILQMQTEQLRINRDELNRMKAAIFKYSTFPVDFFCPDGVCQKCPKDWIQFQESCYFFNHFISPWKTWDQSRQLCQSNNSDLVVINSQEEQVLEQPRELRIFRTYNPRCNLERELDSSQ
;
A
#
# COMPACT_ATOMS: atom_id res chain seq x y z
N MET A 1 88.63 10.11 -63.82
CA MET A 1 88.27 9.19 -62.70
C MET A 1 87.02 9.72 -62.00
N GLU A 2 86.81 11.04 -62.00
CA GLU A 2 85.65 11.75 -61.49
C GLU A 2 84.32 11.25 -62.05
N THR A 3 84.21 11.01 -63.35
CA THR A 3 82.97 10.55 -64.01
C THR A 3 82.38 9.26 -63.44
N TYR A 4 83.20 8.38 -62.84
CA TYR A 4 82.71 7.20 -62.13
C TYR A 4 82.13 7.55 -60.75
N LYS A 5 82.71 8.53 -60.05
CA LYS A 5 82.22 9.03 -58.76
C LYS A 5 80.92 9.83 -58.90
N GLU A 6 80.80 10.60 -59.98
CA GLU A 6 79.56 11.32 -60.31
C GLU A 6 78.40 10.35 -60.59
N ASN A 7 78.64 9.30 -61.39
CA ASN A 7 77.67 8.23 -61.61
C ASN A 7 77.31 7.47 -60.32
N GLU A 8 78.29 7.23 -59.45
CA GLU A 8 78.04 6.58 -58.16
C GLU A 8 77.16 7.44 -57.23
N TYR A 9 77.47 8.73 -57.13
CA TYR A 9 76.70 9.73 -56.38
C TYR A 9 75.27 9.92 -56.92
N PHE A 10 75.09 9.89 -58.25
CA PHE A 10 73.78 10.01 -58.87
C PHE A 10 72.85 8.85 -58.51
N ARG A 11 73.33 7.59 -58.55
CA ARG A 11 72.54 6.41 -58.15
C ARG A 11 72.15 6.43 -56.67
N ASP A 12 73.03 6.92 -55.79
CA ASP A 12 72.76 7.05 -54.36
C ASP A 12 71.71 8.14 -54.07
N LEU A 13 71.68 9.21 -54.89
CA LEU A 13 70.59 10.19 -54.91
C LEU A 13 69.27 9.58 -55.42
N GLU A 14 69.28 8.80 -56.50
CA GLU A 14 68.09 8.11 -57.03
C GLU A 14 67.48 7.17 -55.97
N ALA A 15 68.28 6.31 -55.35
CA ALA A 15 67.84 5.39 -54.31
C ALA A 15 67.24 6.11 -53.08
N LYS A 16 67.83 7.23 -52.66
CA LYS A 16 67.28 8.07 -51.58
C LYS A 16 65.96 8.73 -51.97
N ASN A 17 65.80 9.11 -53.24
CA ASN A 17 64.57 9.72 -53.75
C ASN A 17 63.43 8.68 -53.85
N GLU A 18 63.74 7.44 -54.24
CA GLU A 18 62.80 6.31 -54.18
C GLU A 18 62.36 6.00 -52.75
N GLN A 19 63.31 5.93 -51.80
CA GLN A 19 63.04 5.71 -50.38
C GLN A 19 62.12 6.80 -49.80
N LEU A 20 62.42 8.07 -50.04
CA LEU A 20 61.56 9.19 -49.64
C LEU A 20 60.16 9.11 -50.29
N THR A 21 60.05 8.57 -51.50
CA THR A 21 58.78 8.36 -52.21
C THR A 21 57.99 7.15 -51.69
N LEU A 22 58.63 6.22 -50.97
CA LEU A 22 57.98 5.15 -50.22
C LEU A 22 57.51 5.66 -48.85
N GLU A 23 58.40 6.31 -48.09
CA GLU A 23 58.09 6.89 -46.77
C GLU A 23 56.94 7.90 -46.84
N LYS A 24 56.92 8.75 -47.87
CA LYS A 24 55.82 9.69 -48.13
C LYS A 24 54.47 8.99 -48.30
N ARG A 25 54.43 7.82 -48.98
CA ARG A 25 53.19 7.05 -49.16
C ARG A 25 52.73 6.40 -47.84
N ASP A 26 53.65 5.80 -47.10
CA ASP A 26 53.35 5.23 -45.78
C ASP A 26 52.82 6.28 -44.79
N LEU A 27 53.42 7.48 -44.79
CA LEU A 27 52.92 8.63 -44.02
C LEU A 27 51.54 9.13 -44.49
N GLN A 28 51.23 9.07 -45.78
CA GLN A 28 49.90 9.40 -46.30
C GLN A 28 48.85 8.38 -45.81
N THR A 29 49.10 7.08 -45.95
CA THR A 29 48.20 6.02 -45.45
C THR A 29 47.96 6.15 -43.94
N LYS A 30 49.01 6.35 -43.15
CA LYS A 30 48.90 6.55 -41.69
C LYS A 30 48.07 7.79 -41.32
N ASN A 31 48.11 8.85 -42.12
CA ASN A 31 47.31 10.06 -41.90
C ASN A 31 45.82 9.83 -42.26
N GLU A 32 45.54 9.03 -43.29
CA GLU A 32 44.19 8.60 -43.63
C GLU A 32 43.60 7.67 -42.55
N ASP A 33 44.38 6.72 -42.03
CA ASP A 33 44.00 5.87 -40.89
C ASP A 33 43.75 6.70 -39.62
N LEU A 34 44.61 7.67 -39.29
CA LEU A 34 44.41 8.58 -38.16
C LEU A 34 43.12 9.40 -38.32
N ARG A 35 42.83 9.89 -39.53
CA ARG A 35 41.58 10.60 -39.85
C ARG A 35 40.34 9.71 -39.66
N MET A 36 40.37 8.45 -40.10
CA MET A 36 39.27 7.50 -39.88
C MET A 36 39.09 7.15 -38.39
N ASN A 37 40.17 7.03 -37.63
CA ASN A 37 40.09 6.81 -36.19
C ASN A 37 39.55 8.03 -35.44
N MET A 38 39.87 9.25 -35.89
CA MET A 38 39.31 10.48 -35.31
C MET A 38 37.79 10.55 -35.49
N THR A 39 37.27 10.35 -36.71
CA THR A 39 35.81 10.40 -36.93
C THR A 39 35.06 9.28 -36.20
N LYS A 40 35.70 8.13 -35.98
CA LYS A 40 35.17 7.06 -35.12
C LYS A 40 35.11 7.45 -33.64
N LEU A 41 36.10 8.18 -33.13
CA LEU A 41 36.13 8.71 -31.76
C LEU A 41 35.10 9.84 -31.57
N GLU A 42 34.93 10.72 -32.56
CA GLU A 42 33.92 11.78 -32.57
C GLU A 42 32.51 11.18 -32.46
N ASN A 43 32.15 10.26 -33.36
CA ASN A 43 30.85 9.55 -33.34
C ASN A 43 30.59 8.80 -32.01
N LEU A 44 31.61 8.15 -31.44
CA LEU A 44 31.50 7.48 -30.14
C LEU A 44 31.28 8.47 -28.99
N THR A 45 31.92 9.64 -29.05
CA THR A 45 31.76 10.71 -28.05
C THR A 45 30.35 11.31 -28.11
N GLU A 46 29.77 11.48 -29.29
CA GLU A 46 28.37 11.90 -29.45
C GLU A 46 27.40 10.88 -28.86
N HIS A 47 27.57 9.58 -29.15
CA HIS A 47 26.74 8.50 -28.60
C HIS A 47 26.75 8.49 -27.07
N LEU A 48 27.95 8.45 -26.47
CA LEU A 48 28.12 8.45 -25.01
C LEU A 48 27.56 9.73 -24.37
N THR A 49 27.61 10.87 -25.07
CA THR A 49 27.01 12.14 -24.61
C THR A 49 25.47 12.09 -24.65
N ALA A 50 24.87 11.41 -25.63
CA ALA A 50 23.43 11.19 -25.69
C ALA A 50 22.95 10.22 -24.59
N GLU A 51 23.62 9.08 -24.42
CA GLU A 51 23.33 8.11 -23.35
C GLU A 51 23.46 8.75 -21.96
N LYS A 52 24.53 9.52 -21.71
CA LYS A 52 24.71 10.25 -20.46
C LYS A 52 23.52 11.16 -20.16
N LYS A 53 23.04 11.94 -21.13
CA LYS A 53 21.87 12.82 -20.96
C LYS A 53 20.58 12.03 -20.67
N PHE A 54 20.41 10.86 -21.30
CA PHE A 54 19.28 9.97 -21.04
C PHE A 54 19.29 9.44 -19.58
N PHE A 55 20.42 8.92 -19.11
CA PHE A 55 20.56 8.43 -17.73
C PHE A 55 20.50 9.57 -16.68
N GLU A 56 21.02 10.75 -16.99
CA GLU A 56 20.83 11.96 -16.16
C GLU A 56 19.35 12.36 -16.05
N ASN A 57 18.55 12.18 -17.11
CA ASN A 57 17.12 12.46 -17.06
C ASN A 57 16.37 11.42 -16.22
N GLN A 58 16.60 10.12 -16.45
CA GLN A 58 16.00 9.05 -15.63
C GLN A 58 16.37 9.21 -14.14
N THR A 59 17.59 9.62 -13.83
CA THR A 59 18.02 9.85 -12.44
C THR A 59 17.24 10.98 -11.78
N LYS A 60 16.92 12.07 -12.51
CA LYS A 60 16.09 13.17 -12.03
C LYS A 60 14.64 12.73 -11.80
N GLU A 61 14.04 12.02 -12.76
CA GLU A 61 12.68 11.46 -12.64
C GLU A 61 12.57 10.49 -11.46
N MET A 62 13.53 9.58 -11.32
CA MET A 62 13.59 8.63 -10.21
C MET A 62 13.77 9.33 -8.85
N THR A 63 14.54 10.42 -8.80
CA THR A 63 14.69 11.25 -7.58
C THR A 63 13.37 11.90 -7.17
N VAL A 64 12.60 12.44 -8.14
CA VAL A 64 11.28 13.03 -7.87
C VAL A 64 10.27 11.96 -7.43
N ASN A 65 10.27 10.79 -8.06
CA ASN A 65 9.40 9.68 -7.66
C ASN A 65 9.75 9.19 -6.23
N MET A 66 11.04 9.16 -5.87
CA MET A 66 11.48 8.79 -4.53
C MET A 66 11.02 9.77 -3.45
N THR A 67 11.10 11.09 -3.69
CA THR A 67 10.62 12.09 -2.71
C THR A 67 9.10 12.07 -2.56
N ILE A 68 8.35 11.82 -3.64
CA ILE A 68 6.89 11.61 -3.58
C ILE A 68 6.56 10.39 -2.72
N LEU A 69 7.23 9.26 -2.91
CA LEU A 69 7.02 8.04 -2.11
C LEU A 69 7.39 8.24 -0.62
N GLN A 70 8.45 8.99 -0.33
CA GLN A 70 8.81 9.38 1.04
C GLN A 70 7.72 10.24 1.68
N MET A 71 7.20 11.26 0.97
CA MET A 71 6.10 12.09 1.46
C MET A 71 4.82 11.29 1.71
N GLN A 72 4.45 10.38 0.80
CA GLN A 72 3.30 9.48 0.97
C GLN A 72 3.47 8.57 2.20
N THR A 73 4.68 8.03 2.41
CA THR A 73 5.00 7.19 3.58
C THR A 73 4.83 7.95 4.89
N GLU A 74 5.30 9.20 4.96
CA GLU A 74 5.15 10.04 6.17
C GLU A 74 3.69 10.46 6.40
N GLN A 75 2.93 10.78 5.35
CA GLN A 75 1.48 11.04 5.48
C GLN A 75 0.72 9.82 6.03
N LEU A 76 1.03 8.61 5.53
CA LEU A 76 0.45 7.37 6.07
C LEU A 76 0.85 7.14 7.54
N ARG A 77 2.08 7.50 7.92
CA ARG A 77 2.57 7.43 9.31
C ARG A 77 1.80 8.38 10.23
N ILE A 78 1.59 9.63 9.81
CA ILE A 78 0.81 10.64 10.56
C ILE A 78 -0.64 10.18 10.72
N ASN A 79 -1.31 9.79 9.63
CA ASN A 79 -2.71 9.33 9.67
C ASN A 79 -2.90 8.11 10.60
N ARG A 80 -1.91 7.20 10.64
CA ARG A 80 -1.88 6.06 11.56
C ARG A 80 -1.74 6.51 13.02
N ASP A 81 -0.85 7.47 13.31
CA ASP A 81 -0.66 8.00 14.66
C ASP A 81 -1.91 8.74 15.17
N GLU A 82 -2.60 9.49 14.31
CA GLU A 82 -3.85 10.16 14.65
C GLU A 82 -4.99 9.17 14.92
N LEU A 83 -5.14 8.15 14.06
CA LEU A 83 -6.11 7.07 14.29
C LEU A 83 -5.82 6.31 15.59
N ASN A 84 -4.56 6.06 15.91
CA ASN A 84 -4.16 5.44 17.18
C ASN A 84 -4.49 6.32 18.39
N ARG A 85 -4.29 7.65 18.31
CA ARG A 85 -4.70 8.61 19.35
C ARG A 85 -6.21 8.63 19.53
N MET A 86 -6.98 8.66 18.45
CA MET A 86 -8.44 8.63 18.50
C MET A 86 -8.96 7.31 19.10
N LYS A 87 -8.38 6.17 18.71
CA LYS A 87 -8.66 4.87 19.35
C LYS A 87 -8.38 4.94 20.86
N ALA A 88 -7.20 5.42 21.26
CA ALA A 88 -6.82 5.54 22.68
C ALA A 88 -7.69 6.51 23.49
N ALA A 89 -8.37 7.47 22.86
CA ALA A 89 -9.36 8.33 23.49
C ALA A 89 -10.71 7.61 23.68
N ILE A 90 -11.21 6.89 22.66
CA ILE A 90 -12.44 6.09 22.75
C ILE A 90 -12.33 5.03 23.85
N PHE A 91 -11.19 4.32 23.93
CA PHE A 91 -10.90 3.33 24.96
C PHE A 91 -10.80 3.91 26.40
N LYS A 92 -10.88 5.23 26.58
CA LYS A 92 -10.92 5.91 27.89
C LYS A 92 -12.26 6.60 28.18
N TYR A 93 -13.22 6.54 27.26
CA TYR A 93 -14.47 7.28 27.39
C TYR A 93 -15.50 6.47 28.20
N SER A 94 -15.67 6.83 29.48
CA SER A 94 -16.46 6.07 30.46
C SER A 94 -17.95 5.88 30.13
N THR A 95 -18.48 6.59 29.13
CA THR A 95 -19.87 6.43 28.66
C THR A 95 -20.03 5.32 27.61
N PHE A 96 -18.93 4.79 27.07
CA PHE A 96 -18.92 3.64 26.17
C PHE A 96 -18.44 2.39 26.94
N PRO A 97 -19.18 1.27 26.96
CA PRO A 97 -18.76 0.07 27.66
C PRO A 97 -17.69 -0.68 26.83
N VAL A 98 -16.45 -0.18 26.92
CA VAL A 98 -15.27 -0.66 26.18
C VAL A 98 -15.08 -2.16 26.31
N ASP A 99 -15.11 -2.69 27.52
CA ASP A 99 -14.86 -4.12 27.79
C ASP A 99 -15.93 -5.04 27.17
N PHE A 100 -17.13 -4.49 26.92
CA PHE A 100 -18.27 -5.22 26.37
C PHE A 100 -18.21 -5.29 24.83
N PHE A 101 -17.95 -4.16 24.17
CA PHE A 101 -17.84 -4.09 22.71
C PHE A 101 -16.45 -4.42 22.16
N CYS A 102 -15.40 -4.32 22.99
CA CYS A 102 -14.00 -4.53 22.62
C CYS A 102 -13.27 -5.51 23.55
N PRO A 103 -13.80 -6.73 23.79
CA PRO A 103 -13.09 -7.76 24.55
C PRO A 103 -11.70 -8.03 23.96
N ASP A 104 -10.72 -8.26 24.83
CA ASP A 104 -9.30 -8.44 24.48
C ASP A 104 -8.70 -7.30 23.61
N GLY A 105 -9.32 -6.11 23.62
CA GLY A 105 -8.91 -4.94 22.83
C GLY A 105 -9.36 -4.97 21.35
N VAL A 106 -10.15 -5.97 20.96
CA VAL A 106 -10.67 -6.19 19.60
C VAL A 106 -12.14 -5.78 19.54
N CYS A 107 -12.39 -4.56 19.08
CA CYS A 107 -13.76 -4.04 18.92
C CYS A 107 -14.55 -4.78 17.84
N GLN A 108 -15.77 -5.16 18.18
CA GLN A 108 -16.74 -5.81 17.29
C GLN A 108 -18.01 -4.95 17.18
N LYS A 109 -18.79 -5.13 16.10
CA LYS A 109 -20.04 -4.38 15.89
C LYS A 109 -21.11 -4.73 16.92
N CYS A 110 -21.15 -6.00 17.32
CA CYS A 110 -21.94 -6.50 18.43
C CYS A 110 -21.02 -7.18 19.45
N PRO A 111 -21.42 -7.26 20.73
CA PRO A 111 -20.64 -7.91 21.77
C PRO A 111 -20.51 -9.43 21.53
N LYS A 112 -19.64 -10.10 22.29
CA LYS A 112 -19.44 -11.56 22.17
C LYS A 112 -20.71 -12.32 22.55
N ASP A 113 -21.10 -13.29 21.71
CA ASP A 113 -22.30 -14.14 21.83
C ASP A 113 -23.63 -13.40 21.54
N TRP A 114 -23.55 -12.28 20.79
CA TRP A 114 -24.70 -11.51 20.29
C TRP A 114 -24.91 -11.70 18.78
N ILE A 115 -26.16 -11.78 18.35
CA ILE A 115 -26.54 -11.82 16.94
C ILE A 115 -26.67 -10.39 16.40
N GLN A 116 -25.94 -10.08 15.32
CA GLN A 116 -26.15 -8.83 14.59
C GLN A 116 -27.27 -9.00 13.55
N PHE A 117 -28.24 -8.08 13.54
CA PHE A 117 -29.10 -7.85 12.38
C PHE A 117 -29.22 -6.36 12.10
N GLN A 118 -28.99 -5.97 10.83
CA GLN A 118 -28.87 -4.58 10.40
C GLN A 118 -27.90 -3.78 11.32
N GLU A 119 -28.39 -2.69 11.92
CA GLU A 119 -27.68 -1.80 12.84
C GLU A 119 -28.00 -2.12 14.32
N SER A 120 -28.40 -3.35 14.63
CA SER A 120 -28.79 -3.77 15.98
C SER A 120 -28.19 -5.11 16.40
N CYS A 121 -28.03 -5.26 17.71
CA CYS A 121 -27.47 -6.43 18.38
C CYS A 121 -28.52 -7.04 19.31
N TYR A 122 -28.67 -8.36 19.24
CA TYR A 122 -29.73 -9.12 19.88
C TYR A 122 -29.14 -10.31 20.66
N PHE A 123 -29.54 -10.49 21.92
CA PHE A 123 -29.13 -11.62 22.76
C PHE A 123 -30.34 -12.43 23.21
N PHE A 124 -30.24 -13.74 23.00
CA PHE A 124 -31.28 -14.71 23.32
C PHE A 124 -30.81 -15.50 24.54
N ASN A 125 -31.45 -15.32 25.70
CA ASN A 125 -31.14 -16.16 26.86
C ASN A 125 -31.79 -17.54 26.67
N HIS A 126 -31.01 -18.49 26.15
CA HIS A 126 -31.46 -19.87 25.98
C HIS A 126 -31.56 -20.67 27.31
N PHE A 127 -31.15 -20.07 28.44
CA PHE A 127 -31.19 -20.72 29.76
C PHE A 127 -32.32 -20.13 30.61
N ILE A 128 -33.47 -20.80 30.66
CA ILE A 128 -34.66 -20.31 31.36
C ILE A 128 -35.12 -21.27 32.46
N SER A 129 -34.67 -20.99 33.70
CA SER A 129 -35.34 -21.44 34.92
C SER A 129 -34.87 -20.59 36.12
N PRO A 130 -35.78 -19.97 36.90
CA PRO A 130 -37.19 -19.73 36.58
C PRO A 130 -37.35 -18.62 35.51
N TRP A 131 -38.57 -18.51 34.98
CA TRP A 131 -39.01 -17.37 34.17
C TRP A 131 -39.02 -16.08 35.03
N LYS A 132 -38.98 -14.91 34.39
CA LYS A 132 -38.90 -13.59 35.05
C LYS A 132 -39.93 -12.65 34.46
N THR A 133 -40.75 -12.01 35.30
CA THR A 133 -41.80 -11.07 34.85
C THR A 133 -41.25 -10.01 33.90
N TRP A 134 -42.08 -9.43 33.04
CA TRP A 134 -41.68 -8.37 32.10
C TRP A 134 -40.77 -7.30 32.74
N ASP A 135 -41.11 -6.78 33.94
CA ASP A 135 -40.27 -5.83 34.67
C ASP A 135 -38.92 -6.42 35.13
N GLN A 136 -38.90 -7.64 35.66
CA GLN A 136 -37.66 -8.31 36.08
C GLN A 136 -36.75 -8.59 34.87
N SER A 137 -37.35 -8.94 33.74
CA SER A 137 -36.67 -9.15 32.46
C SER A 137 -36.14 -7.83 31.91
N ARG A 138 -36.88 -6.72 32.06
CA ARG A 138 -36.42 -5.38 31.71
C ARG A 138 -35.29 -4.88 32.60
N GLN A 139 -35.33 -5.17 33.90
CA GLN A 139 -34.25 -4.85 34.84
C GLN A 139 -33.00 -5.68 34.53
N LEU A 140 -33.14 -6.98 34.24
CA LEU A 140 -32.03 -7.81 33.79
C LEU A 140 -31.41 -7.27 32.49
N CYS A 141 -32.24 -6.83 31.55
CA CYS A 141 -31.79 -6.10 30.38
C CYS A 141 -31.01 -4.85 30.79
N GLN A 142 -31.62 -3.88 31.47
CA GLN A 142 -30.99 -2.60 31.80
C GLN A 142 -29.68 -2.76 32.61
N SER A 143 -29.55 -3.83 33.40
CA SER A 143 -28.30 -4.19 34.10
C SER A 143 -27.14 -4.63 33.18
N ASN A 144 -27.43 -5.18 32.00
CA ASN A 144 -26.45 -5.54 30.96
C ASN A 144 -26.33 -4.43 29.88
N ASN A 145 -26.62 -3.18 30.25
CA ASN A 145 -26.72 -2.02 29.35
C ASN A 145 -27.78 -2.20 28.23
N SER A 146 -28.88 -2.92 28.49
CA SER A 146 -29.87 -3.39 27.48
C SER A 146 -31.30 -2.82 27.61
N ASP A 147 -32.23 -3.25 26.76
CA ASP A 147 -33.72 -3.17 26.95
C ASP A 147 -34.46 -4.33 26.18
N LEU A 148 -35.82 -4.31 26.03
CA LEU A 148 -36.73 -5.48 25.78
C LEU A 148 -37.30 -5.80 24.33
N VAL A 149 -38.64 -6.05 24.15
CA VAL A 149 -39.25 -7.31 23.53
C VAL A 149 -40.34 -7.34 22.36
N VAL A 150 -40.78 -6.29 21.61
CA VAL A 150 -41.65 -6.41 20.38
C VAL A 150 -41.20 -5.64 19.09
N ILE A 151 -41.45 -6.19 17.88
CA ILE A 151 -40.77 -5.94 16.58
C ILE A 151 -41.23 -4.69 15.75
N ASN A 152 -40.37 -4.11 14.89
CA ASN A 152 -40.69 -2.99 13.97
C ASN A 152 -40.83 -3.31 12.46
N SER A 153 -40.34 -4.46 11.95
CA SER A 153 -40.50 -4.82 10.51
C SER A 153 -40.89 -6.29 10.29
N GLN A 154 -41.42 -6.62 9.10
CA GLN A 154 -41.83 -7.99 8.80
C GLN A 154 -40.63 -8.94 8.71
N GLU A 155 -39.48 -8.43 8.28
CA GLU A 155 -38.20 -9.15 8.15
C GLU A 155 -37.58 -9.42 9.52
N GLU A 156 -37.64 -8.45 10.45
CA GLU A 156 -37.33 -8.69 11.86
C GLU A 156 -38.21 -9.83 12.42
N GLN A 157 -39.52 -9.80 12.15
CA GLN A 157 -40.45 -10.83 12.64
C GLN A 157 -40.20 -12.24 12.06
N VAL A 158 -39.49 -12.36 10.93
CA VAL A 158 -39.13 -13.66 10.33
C VAL A 158 -37.88 -14.25 10.97
N LEU A 159 -36.98 -13.43 11.53
CA LEU A 159 -35.83 -13.91 12.31
C LEU A 159 -36.25 -14.53 13.66
N GLU A 160 -37.41 -14.13 14.20
CA GLU A 160 -38.02 -14.66 15.42
C GLU A 160 -38.63 -16.08 15.25
N GLN A 161 -38.64 -16.64 14.03
CA GLN A 161 -39.31 -17.91 13.73
C GLN A 161 -38.62 -19.22 14.18
N PRO A 162 -37.59 -19.25 15.06
CA PRO A 162 -37.28 -20.42 15.90
C PRO A 162 -38.36 -20.74 16.96
N ARG A 163 -39.62 -20.83 16.53
CA ARG A 163 -40.84 -21.32 17.19
C ARG A 163 -41.32 -20.68 18.50
N GLU A 164 -40.51 -19.94 19.28
CA GLU A 164 -40.91 -19.71 20.69
C GLU A 164 -40.57 -18.38 21.43
N LEU A 165 -40.03 -17.33 20.78
CA LEU A 165 -39.63 -16.05 21.44
C LEU A 165 -40.08 -14.77 20.65
N ARG A 166 -39.87 -13.55 21.20
CA ARG A 166 -40.27 -12.20 20.64
C ARG A 166 -39.31 -11.07 21.10
N ILE A 167 -38.97 -10.03 20.29
CA ILE A 167 -37.89 -9.01 20.50
C ILE A 167 -38.20 -7.53 20.09
N PHE A 168 -37.60 -6.48 20.75
CA PHE A 168 -37.72 -5.02 20.41
C PHE A 168 -36.40 -4.30 20.04
N ARG A 169 -36.46 -2.96 20.10
CA ARG A 169 -35.45 -1.93 19.88
C ARG A 169 -35.42 -0.89 21.00
N THR A 170 -34.29 -0.81 21.68
CA THR A 170 -33.66 0.48 22.09
C THR A 170 -32.20 0.47 21.65
N TYR A 171 -31.50 1.60 21.78
CA TYR A 171 -30.20 1.85 21.13
C TYR A 171 -28.96 1.22 21.81
N ASN A 172 -29.16 0.24 22.69
CA ASN A 172 -28.12 -0.39 23.50
C ASN A 172 -28.40 -1.92 23.60
N PRO A 173 -27.40 -2.79 23.79
CA PRO A 173 -27.47 -4.22 23.42
C PRO A 173 -28.48 -5.02 24.27
N ARG A 174 -29.56 -5.56 23.65
CA ARG A 174 -30.80 -6.19 24.21
C ARG A 174 -30.82 -7.69 24.60
N CYS A 175 -31.13 -8.01 25.86
CA CYS A 175 -31.35 -9.40 26.34
C CYS A 175 -32.84 -9.83 26.26
N ASN A 176 -33.14 -11.09 26.62
CA ASN A 176 -34.50 -11.68 26.51
C ASN A 176 -34.86 -12.63 27.64
N LEU A 177 -36.08 -12.46 28.18
CA LEU A 177 -36.94 -13.37 28.97
C LEU A 177 -38.36 -12.76 28.80
N GLU A 178 -39.43 -13.46 28.39
CA GLU A 178 -40.28 -14.36 29.19
C GLU A 178 -41.41 -14.95 28.28
N ARG A 179 -42.30 -15.81 28.82
CA ARG A 179 -43.69 -15.99 28.37
C ARG A 179 -44.64 -15.89 29.57
N GLU A 180 -45.44 -14.83 29.65
CA GLU A 180 -46.69 -14.87 30.44
C GLU A 180 -47.71 -15.78 29.73
N LEU A 181 -48.38 -16.64 30.50
CA LEU A 181 -49.62 -17.28 30.08
C LEU A 181 -50.77 -16.46 30.67
N ASP A 182 -51.45 -15.69 29.81
CA ASP A 182 -52.71 -15.03 30.15
C ASP A 182 -53.76 -16.11 30.46
N SER A 183 -53.95 -16.40 31.74
CA SER A 183 -54.94 -17.34 32.24
C SER A 183 -56.29 -16.64 32.36
N SER A 184 -56.89 -16.28 31.22
CA SER A 184 -58.18 -15.59 31.18
C SER A 184 -59.33 -16.52 31.61
N GLN A 185 -59.71 -16.46 32.89
CA GLN A 185 -60.91 -17.11 33.45
C GLN A 185 -61.46 -16.35 34.65
#